data_AF-A0A953XUV7-F1
#
_entry.id   AF-A0A953XUV7-F1
#
_cell.length_a   1.000
_cell.length_b   1.000
_cell.length_c   1.000
_cell.angle_alpha   90.00
_cell.angle_beta   90.00
_cell.angle_gamma   90.00
#
_symmetry.space_group_name_H-M   'P 1'
#
loop_
_entity.id
_entity.type
_entity.pdbx_description
1 polymer ?
#
loop_
_entity_poly.entity_id
_entity_poly.type
_entity_poly.pdbx_seq_one_letter_code
_entity_poly.pdbx_strand_id
1 'polypeptide(L)'
;MHIAYLEFDMQEALRRMGVKQLMKLWNELLLMASGDVDQALQWMEDIWERHDLMQGQMSFDEFKDLLEQEGLIRRRESQFDPNNPEGGAGTAFELTKRGERNIRKDSLEHIFKDMKSLGDGDHRTPNAGSSNERLPETRPFAFGDLSSDIDYNVSIRNALKRGIDDVSLTEDDLEVYETEQHASCATVL
;
A
#
# COMPACT_ATOMS: atom_id res chain seq x y z
N MET A 1 10.11 -38.40 -12.93
CA MET A 1 9.93 -36.94 -12.89
C MET A 1 10.65 -36.44 -11.64
N HIS A 2 11.93 -36.11 -11.74
CA HIS A 2 12.70 -35.58 -10.62
C HIS A 2 12.45 -34.08 -10.54
N ILE A 3 11.71 -33.65 -9.53
CA ILE A 3 11.63 -32.24 -9.17
C ILE A 3 12.96 -31.96 -8.45
N ALA A 4 13.90 -31.35 -9.18
CA ALA A 4 15.09 -30.77 -8.57
C ALA A 4 14.61 -29.58 -7.73
N TYR A 5 14.61 -29.73 -6.42
CA TYR A 5 14.49 -28.59 -5.52
C TYR A 5 15.73 -27.73 -5.76
N LEU A 6 15.55 -26.56 -6.36
CA LEU A 6 16.52 -25.47 -6.30
C LEU A 6 16.83 -25.26 -4.81
N GLU A 7 18.06 -25.56 -4.40
CA GLU A 7 18.50 -25.33 -3.03
C GLU A 7 18.24 -23.87 -2.67
N PHE A 8 17.60 -23.65 -1.52
CA PHE A 8 17.32 -22.30 -1.03
C PHE A 8 18.65 -21.63 -0.67
N ASP A 9 19.06 -20.66 -1.50
CA ASP A 9 20.24 -19.84 -1.24
C ASP A 9 19.90 -18.70 -0.27
N MET A 10 20.31 -18.87 0.98
CA MET A 10 20.11 -17.89 2.05
C MET A 10 20.83 -16.56 1.75
N GLN A 11 21.99 -16.59 1.08
CA GLN A 11 22.75 -15.38 0.78
C GLN A 11 22.03 -14.52 -0.26
N GLU A 12 21.51 -15.16 -1.31
CA GLU A 12 20.71 -14.48 -2.33
C GLU A 12 19.41 -13.91 -1.73
N ALA A 13 18.76 -14.62 -0.80
CA ALA A 13 17.59 -14.12 -0.10
C ALA A 13 17.88 -12.89 0.78
N LEU A 14 18.99 -12.90 1.51
CA LEU A 14 19.44 -11.77 2.35
C LEU A 14 19.80 -10.56 1.49
N ARG A 15 20.50 -10.77 0.38
CA ARG A 15 20.82 -9.73 -0.60
C ARG A 15 19.55 -9.10 -1.17
N ARG A 16 18.55 -9.90 -1.57
CA ARG A 16 17.25 -9.40 -2.05
C ARG A 16 16.51 -8.57 -1.01
N MET A 17 16.56 -8.97 0.26
CA MET A 17 16.00 -8.17 1.35
C MET A 17 16.71 -6.82 1.50
N GLY A 18 18.05 -6.81 1.45
CA GLY A 18 18.85 -5.59 1.50
C GLY A 18 18.53 -4.64 0.35
N VAL A 19 18.48 -5.15 -0.89
CA VAL A 19 18.12 -4.35 -2.08
C VAL A 19 16.72 -3.78 -1.95
N LYS A 20 15.74 -4.55 -1.45
CA LYS A 20 14.37 -4.05 -1.25
C LYS A 20 14.33 -2.89 -0.24
N GLN A 21 15.13 -2.96 0.82
CA GLN A 21 15.24 -1.87 1.80
C GLN A 21 15.90 -0.63 1.20
N LEU A 22 16.96 -0.80 0.40
CA LEU A 22 17.61 0.30 -0.32
C LEU A 22 16.66 0.97 -1.30
N MET A 23 15.89 0.20 -2.07
CA MET A 23 14.89 0.74 -2.99
C MET A 23 13.82 1.56 -2.26
N LYS A 24 13.41 1.12 -1.07
CA LYS A 24 12.47 1.86 -0.23
C LYS A 24 13.07 3.18 0.26
N LEU A 25 14.31 3.15 0.75
CA LEU A 25 15.03 4.35 1.16
C LEU A 25 15.21 5.32 -0.01
N TRP A 26 15.62 4.81 -1.17
CA TRP A 26 15.73 5.58 -2.40
C TRP A 26 14.43 6.32 -2.74
N ASN A 27 13.30 5.62 -2.74
CA ASN A 27 12.00 6.24 -3.05
C ASN A 27 11.60 7.30 -2.01
N GLU A 28 11.92 7.10 -0.73
CA GLU A 28 11.71 8.09 0.34
C GLU A 28 12.58 9.34 0.14
N LEU A 29 13.88 9.18 -0.14
CA LEU A 29 14.82 10.28 -0.42
C LEU A 29 14.39 11.07 -1.65
N LEU A 30 13.98 10.37 -2.70
CA LEU A 30 13.55 10.96 -3.96
C LEU A 30 12.23 11.72 -3.83
N LEU A 31 11.32 11.25 -2.97
CA LEU A 31 10.12 11.99 -2.61
C LEU A 31 10.46 13.27 -1.84
N MET A 32 11.37 13.20 -0.87
CA MET A 32 11.84 14.38 -0.12
C MET A 32 12.57 15.39 -1.03
N ALA A 33 13.28 14.90 -2.06
CA ALA A 33 13.93 15.73 -3.07
C ALA A 33 12.96 16.26 -4.14
N SER A 34 11.64 16.04 -3.99
CA SER A 34 10.62 16.45 -4.96
C SER A 34 10.89 15.93 -6.39
N GLY A 35 11.49 14.74 -6.50
CA GLY A 35 11.84 14.11 -7.78
C GLY A 35 13.19 14.57 -8.37
N ASP A 36 13.96 15.41 -7.68
CA ASP A 36 15.34 15.72 -8.05
C ASP A 36 16.25 14.50 -7.80
N VAL A 37 16.67 13.87 -8.91
CA VAL A 37 17.48 12.66 -8.89
C VAL A 37 18.89 12.93 -8.39
N ASP A 38 19.47 14.05 -8.79
CA ASP A 38 20.86 14.38 -8.45
C ASP A 38 20.96 14.64 -6.94
N GLN A 39 19.99 15.38 -6.39
CA GLN A 39 19.92 15.64 -4.96
C GLN A 39 19.67 14.37 -4.14
N ALA A 40 18.77 13.50 -4.60
CA ALA A 40 18.46 12.24 -3.93
C ALA A 40 19.65 11.28 -3.93
N LEU A 41 20.39 11.19 -5.05
CA LEU A 41 21.62 10.40 -5.15
C LEU A 41 22.69 10.93 -4.20
N GLN A 42 22.87 12.25 -4.11
CA GLN A 42 23.82 12.85 -3.18
C GLN A 42 23.51 12.49 -1.72
N TRP A 43 22.25 12.61 -1.29
CA TRP A 43 21.86 12.21 0.07
C TRP A 43 22.05 10.72 0.29
N MET A 44 21.78 9.89 -0.71
CA MET A 44 21.95 8.45 -0.60
C MET A 44 23.42 8.06 -0.46
N GLU A 45 24.32 8.72 -1.21
CA GLU A 45 25.78 8.56 -1.09
C GLU A 45 26.27 8.93 0.31
N ASP A 46 25.83 10.08 0.83
CA ASP A 46 26.13 10.53 2.19
C ASP A 46 25.74 9.50 3.25
N ILE A 47 24.55 8.89 3.12
CA ILE A 47 24.06 7.86 4.05
C ILE A 47 24.87 6.57 3.87
N TRP A 48 25.18 6.20 2.63
CA TRP A 48 25.94 4.99 2.31
C TRP A 48 27.32 4.99 2.95
N GLU A 49 28.04 6.11 2.83
CA GLU A 49 29.38 6.29 3.42
C GLU A 49 29.36 6.27 4.95
N ARG A 50 28.35 6.90 5.56
CA ARG A 50 28.27 7.05 7.03
C ARG A 50 27.82 5.79 7.74
N HIS A 51 27.00 4.97 7.09
CA HIS A 51 26.36 3.81 7.71
C HIS A 51 26.84 2.47 7.17
N ASP A 52 27.83 2.46 6.27
CA ASP A 52 28.36 1.25 5.63
C ASP A 52 27.23 0.35 5.11
N LEU A 53 26.30 0.99 4.37
CA LEU A 53 25.14 0.31 3.83
C LEU A 53 25.60 -0.84 2.94
N MET A 54 25.03 -2.04 3.14
CA MET A 54 25.35 -3.24 2.36
C MET A 54 26.81 -3.72 2.45
N GLN A 55 27.50 -3.56 3.60
CA GLN A 55 28.85 -4.09 3.92
C GLN A 55 29.36 -5.22 2.99
N GLY A 56 30.01 -4.85 1.88
CA GLY A 56 30.61 -5.79 0.91
C GLY A 56 29.65 -6.65 0.06
N GLN A 57 28.33 -6.45 0.16
CA GLN A 57 27.32 -7.12 -0.68
C GLN A 57 27.00 -6.35 -1.97
N MET A 58 27.10 -5.03 -1.91
CA MET A 58 26.82 -4.12 -3.01
C MET A 58 27.57 -2.81 -2.76
N SER A 59 28.12 -2.23 -3.81
CA SER A 59 28.68 -0.87 -3.83
C SER A 59 27.62 0.15 -4.25
N PHE A 60 27.86 1.42 -3.93
CA PHE A 60 26.95 2.49 -4.33
C PHE A 60 26.85 2.62 -5.87
N ASP A 61 27.94 2.39 -6.60
CA ASP A 61 27.90 2.40 -8.07
C ASP A 61 27.09 1.24 -8.65
N GLU A 62 27.17 0.03 -8.07
CA GLU A 62 26.29 -1.09 -8.46
C GLU A 62 24.81 -0.77 -8.17
N PHE A 63 24.52 0.04 -7.15
CA PHE A 63 23.17 0.52 -6.90
C PHE A 63 22.70 1.55 -7.95
N LYS A 64 23.56 2.49 -8.38
CA LYS A 64 23.25 3.39 -9.50
C LYS A 64 22.96 2.61 -10.78
N ASP A 65 23.79 1.62 -11.09
CA ASP A 65 23.60 0.73 -12.24
C ASP A 65 22.27 -0.04 -12.13
N LEU A 66 21.89 -0.49 -10.93
CA LEU A 66 20.60 -1.13 -10.70
C LEU A 66 19.43 -0.17 -11.00
N LEU A 67 19.51 1.11 -10.59
CA LEU A 67 18.47 2.10 -10.88
C LEU A 67 18.33 2.38 -12.38
N GLU A 68 19.44 2.41 -13.11
CA GLU A 68 19.44 2.53 -14.58
C GLU A 68 18.88 1.27 -15.24
N GLN A 69 19.26 0.07 -14.79
CA GLN A 69 18.79 -1.22 -15.32
C GLN A 69 17.28 -1.43 -15.09
N GLU A 70 16.79 -1.03 -13.91
CA GLU A 70 15.35 -1.00 -13.62
C GLU A 70 14.61 0.10 -14.39
N GLY A 71 15.35 0.94 -15.12
CA GLY A 71 14.83 2.04 -15.92
C GLY A 71 14.13 3.07 -15.07
N LEU A 72 14.58 3.32 -13.84
CA LEU A 72 14.01 4.33 -12.94
C LEU A 72 14.64 5.71 -13.17
N ILE A 73 15.95 5.71 -13.43
CA ILE A 73 16.73 6.88 -13.80
C ILE A 73 17.37 6.65 -15.17
N ARG A 74 17.78 7.73 -15.83
CA ARG A 74 18.63 7.71 -17.02
C ARG A 74 19.58 8.90 -16.97
N ARG A 75 20.71 8.81 -17.67
CA ARG A 75 21.57 9.98 -17.84
C ARG A 75 20.83 11.06 -18.64
N ARG A 76 20.88 12.28 -18.13
CA ARG A 76 20.44 13.47 -18.84
C ARG A 76 21.43 13.69 -19.98
N GLU A 77 20.93 13.74 -21.22
CA GLU A 77 21.74 14.26 -22.31
C GLU A 77 22.06 15.71 -21.99
N SER A 78 23.34 16.10 -22.05
CA SER A 78 23.84 17.43 -21.70
C SER A 78 23.06 18.51 -22.46
N GLN A 79 21.99 19.00 -21.86
CA GLN A 79 21.27 20.18 -22.31
C GLN A 79 21.67 21.32 -21.37
N PHE A 80 22.26 22.35 -21.97
CA PHE A 80 22.64 23.57 -21.27
C PHE A 80 21.43 24.12 -20.48
N ASP A 81 21.50 24.07 -19.15
CA ASP A 81 20.50 24.64 -18.26
C ASP A 81 20.95 26.06 -17.84
N PRO A 82 20.29 27.12 -18.35
CA PRO A 82 20.64 28.50 -17.98
C PRO A 82 20.39 28.84 -16.50
N ASN A 83 19.68 28.00 -15.74
CA ASN A 83 19.45 28.16 -14.31
C ASN A 83 20.45 27.37 -13.45
N ASN A 84 21.27 26.51 -14.04
CA ASN A 84 22.28 25.74 -13.33
C ASN A 84 23.63 25.75 -14.09
N PRO A 85 24.37 26.88 -14.03
CA PRO A 85 25.63 27.06 -14.76
C PRO A 85 26.78 26.19 -14.25
N GLU A 86 26.65 25.55 -13.07
CA GLU A 86 27.65 24.62 -12.51
C GLU A 86 27.38 23.15 -12.83
N GLY A 87 26.26 22.82 -13.50
CA GLY A 87 25.88 21.45 -13.89
C GLY A 87 26.78 20.79 -14.95
N GLY A 88 28.02 21.27 -15.11
CA GLY A 88 28.96 20.90 -16.17
C GLY A 88 30.03 19.87 -15.78
N ALA A 89 29.99 19.23 -14.61
CA ALA A 89 31.04 18.28 -14.21
C ALA A 89 30.56 17.11 -13.34
N GLY A 90 29.37 16.60 -13.62
CA GLY A 90 28.86 15.36 -13.03
C GLY A 90 27.79 14.80 -13.96
N THR A 91 27.73 13.47 -14.10
CA THR A 91 26.68 12.79 -14.86
C THR A 91 25.31 13.12 -14.26
N ALA A 92 24.67 14.17 -14.74
CA ALA A 92 23.34 14.55 -14.29
C ALA A 92 22.37 13.43 -14.68
N PHE A 93 21.65 12.89 -13.71
CA PHE A 93 20.62 11.89 -13.93
C PHE A 93 19.26 12.55 -13.96
N GLU A 94 18.32 11.94 -14.67
CA GLU A 94 16.93 12.37 -14.68
C GLU A 94 16.01 11.18 -14.52
N LEU A 95 14.83 11.46 -13.97
CA LEU A 95 13.81 10.44 -13.78
C LEU A 95 13.29 9.97 -15.14
N THR A 96 13.08 8.67 -15.29
CA THR A 96 12.33 8.17 -16.43
C THR A 96 10.81 8.26 -16.16
N LYS A 97 10.00 8.12 -17.21
CA LYS A 97 8.54 7.95 -17.07
C LYS A 97 8.16 6.76 -16.19
N ARG A 98 9.00 5.71 -16.12
CA ARG A 98 8.78 4.56 -15.24
C ARG A 98 9.09 4.93 -13.79
N GLY A 99 10.19 5.66 -13.55
CA GLY A 99 10.53 6.23 -12.25
C GLY A 99 9.42 7.15 -11.73
N GLU A 100 8.90 8.06 -12.56
CA GLU A 100 7.82 8.98 -12.16
C GLU A 100 6.57 8.22 -11.70
N ARG A 101 6.16 7.21 -12.47
CA ARG A 101 5.00 6.38 -12.10
C ARG A 101 5.23 5.63 -10.81
N ASN A 102 6.45 5.15 -10.58
CA ASN A 102 6.81 4.42 -9.37
C ASN A 102 6.70 5.33 -8.14
N ILE A 103 7.33 6.52 -8.18
CA ILE A 103 7.23 7.48 -7.08
C ILE A 103 5.78 7.89 -6.83
N ARG A 104 5.00 8.16 -7.89
CA ARG A 104 3.58 8.49 -7.73
C ARG A 104 2.84 7.37 -7.01
N LYS A 105 3.06 6.12 -7.41
CA LYS A 105 2.46 4.95 -6.75
C LYS A 105 2.87 4.87 -5.29
N ASP A 106 4.16 5.01 -4.99
CA ASP A 106 4.69 4.92 -3.63
C ASP A 106 4.24 6.08 -2.75
N SER A 107 4.11 7.28 -3.32
CA SER A 107 3.58 8.46 -2.63
C SER A 107 2.11 8.25 -2.25
N LEU A 108 1.31 7.72 -3.18
CA LEU A 108 -0.08 7.39 -2.92
C LEU A 108 -0.16 6.27 -1.87
N GLU A 109 0.62 5.19 -1.99
CA GLU A 109 0.68 4.16 -0.96
C GLU A 109 1.05 4.75 0.40
N HIS A 110 2.01 5.67 0.48
CA HIS A 110 2.37 6.33 1.73
C HIS A 110 1.22 7.17 2.32
N ILE A 111 0.55 7.97 1.49
CA ILE A 111 -0.63 8.78 1.90
C ILE A 111 -1.76 7.86 2.39
N PHE A 112 -2.06 6.79 1.66
CA PHE A 112 -3.21 5.92 1.91
C PHE A 112 -2.94 4.82 2.95
N LYS A 113 -1.68 4.50 3.27
CA LYS A 113 -1.33 3.44 4.22
C LYS A 113 -1.83 3.70 5.64
N ASP A 114 -1.83 4.97 6.06
CA ASP A 114 -2.18 5.37 7.42
C ASP A 114 -3.59 6.01 7.51
N MET A 115 -4.31 6.11 6.38
CA MET A 115 -5.69 6.60 6.40
C MET A 115 -6.63 5.57 7.05
N LYS A 116 -7.14 5.93 8.22
CA LYS A 116 -8.26 5.23 8.87
C LYS A 116 -9.56 5.59 8.17
N SER A 117 -10.41 4.59 7.94
CA SER A 117 -11.75 4.74 7.36
C SER A 117 -12.52 5.87 8.04
N LEU A 118 -12.81 6.92 7.29
CA LEU A 118 -13.64 8.05 7.68
C LEU A 118 -14.56 8.38 6.49
N GLY A 119 -15.70 7.71 6.43
CA GLY A 119 -16.87 8.14 5.64
C GLY A 119 -17.06 7.51 4.26
N ASP A 120 -18.32 7.59 3.79
CA ASP A 120 -18.88 7.01 2.56
C ASP A 120 -18.16 7.44 1.27
N GLY A 121 -17.86 6.46 0.42
CA GLY A 121 -17.52 6.61 -1.01
C GLY A 121 -17.33 5.21 -1.67
N ASP A 122 -16.72 5.05 -2.84
CA ASP A 122 -16.27 3.82 -3.56
C ASP A 122 -14.73 3.43 -3.65
N HIS A 123 -14.26 2.48 -2.82
CA HIS A 123 -13.01 1.66 -2.81
C HIS A 123 -13.25 0.55 -1.77
N ARG A 124 -12.77 -0.66 -2.03
CA ARG A 124 -12.99 -1.77 -1.09
C ARG A 124 -11.95 -1.75 0.04
N THR A 125 -12.40 -1.45 1.26
CA THR A 125 -11.63 -1.61 2.49
C THR A 125 -11.83 -3.02 3.08
N PRO A 126 -10.84 -3.62 3.76
CA PRO A 126 -10.99 -4.94 4.38
C PRO A 126 -11.79 -4.97 5.70
N ASN A 127 -12.30 -3.83 6.18
CA ASN A 127 -12.96 -3.70 7.49
C ASN A 127 -14.21 -2.81 7.44
N ALA A 128 -15.12 -3.06 8.40
CA ALA A 128 -16.55 -2.77 8.34
C ALA A 128 -17.01 -1.34 8.74
N GLY A 129 -17.74 -0.66 7.83
CA GLY A 129 -18.68 0.47 7.93
C GLY A 129 -18.58 1.37 6.68
N SER A 130 -19.59 1.87 5.96
CA SER A 130 -21.06 1.95 6.02
C SER A 130 -21.56 1.88 4.57
N SER A 131 -22.38 0.91 4.20
CA SER A 131 -23.28 1.09 3.05
C SER A 131 -24.52 0.24 3.33
N ASN A 132 -25.67 0.75 2.93
CA ASN A 132 -26.95 0.41 3.54
C ASN A 132 -27.75 -0.61 2.70
N GLU A 133 -27.08 -1.31 1.78
CA GLU A 133 -27.69 -2.30 0.90
C GLU A 133 -27.68 -3.66 1.59
N ARG A 134 -28.87 -4.19 1.89
CA ARG A 134 -29.04 -5.46 2.59
C ARG A 134 -28.66 -6.62 1.69
N LEU A 135 -27.80 -7.50 2.18
CA LEU A 135 -27.60 -8.82 1.62
C LEU A 135 -28.80 -9.72 1.98
N PRO A 136 -29.05 -10.77 1.19
CA PRO A 136 -30.04 -11.80 1.52
C PRO A 136 -29.60 -12.70 2.69
N GLU A 137 -28.35 -12.59 3.13
CA GLU A 137 -27.78 -13.36 4.24
C GLU A 137 -28.08 -12.68 5.58
N THR A 138 -28.41 -13.47 6.59
CA THR A 138 -28.67 -13.00 7.96
C THR A 138 -27.66 -13.56 8.93
N ARG A 139 -27.38 -12.80 9.98
CA ARG A 139 -26.53 -13.22 11.10
C ARG A 139 -27.19 -12.89 12.44
N PRO A 140 -26.77 -13.53 13.56
CA PRO A 140 -27.24 -13.16 14.88
C PRO A 140 -26.98 -11.68 15.21
N PHE A 141 -27.93 -11.07 15.90
CA PHE A 141 -27.83 -9.70 16.38
C PHE A 141 -26.63 -9.53 17.34
N ALA A 142 -25.91 -8.42 17.18
CA ALA A 142 -24.87 -7.98 18.11
C ALA A 142 -25.16 -6.56 18.59
N PHE A 143 -24.73 -6.27 19.81
CA PHE A 143 -24.90 -4.94 20.38
C PHE A 143 -24.22 -3.88 19.51
N GLY A 144 -24.99 -2.90 19.04
CA GLY A 144 -24.56 -1.87 18.09
C GLY A 144 -25.21 -1.96 16.71
N ASP A 145 -25.88 -3.07 16.41
CA ASP A 145 -26.65 -3.22 15.17
C ASP A 145 -27.89 -2.31 15.16
N LEU A 146 -28.22 -1.80 13.98
CA LEU A 146 -29.37 -0.94 13.79
C LEU A 146 -30.66 -1.76 13.86
N SER A 147 -31.65 -1.27 14.62
CA SER A 147 -32.98 -1.89 14.69
C SER A 147 -33.70 -1.97 13.34
N SER A 148 -33.30 -1.14 12.37
CA SER A 148 -33.80 -1.22 10.99
C SER A 148 -33.45 -2.54 10.33
N ASP A 149 -32.29 -3.11 10.64
CA ASP A 149 -31.71 -4.23 9.90
C ASP A 149 -32.11 -5.60 10.45
N ILE A 150 -32.96 -5.62 11.49
CA ILE A 150 -33.53 -6.83 12.06
C ILE A 150 -34.48 -7.50 11.05
N ASP A 151 -34.26 -8.78 10.77
CA ASP A 151 -35.24 -9.64 10.09
C ASP A 151 -36.25 -10.16 11.12
N TYR A 152 -37.35 -9.44 11.27
CA TYR A 152 -38.44 -9.82 12.18
C TYR A 152 -39.08 -11.16 11.83
N ASN A 153 -39.09 -11.59 10.56
CA ASN A 153 -39.70 -12.87 10.18
C ASN A 153 -38.87 -14.04 10.71
N VAL A 154 -37.56 -14.01 10.48
CA VAL A 154 -36.65 -15.04 11.00
C VAL A 154 -36.60 -14.96 12.53
N SER A 155 -36.57 -13.76 13.09
CA SER A 155 -36.51 -13.57 14.54
C SER A 155 -37.74 -14.10 15.27
N ILE A 156 -38.95 -13.82 14.76
CA ILE A 156 -40.20 -14.37 15.30
C ILE A 156 -40.24 -15.89 15.12
N ARG A 157 -39.78 -16.41 13.98
CA ARG A 157 -39.70 -17.86 13.76
C ARG A 157 -38.76 -18.54 14.75
N ASN A 158 -37.65 -17.90 15.11
CA ASN A 158 -36.72 -18.41 16.11
C ASN A 158 -37.34 -18.37 17.52
N ALA A 159 -38.01 -17.28 17.89
CA ALA A 159 -38.76 -17.20 19.16
C ALA A 159 -39.84 -18.28 19.27
N LEU A 160 -40.60 -18.53 18.20
CA LEU A 160 -41.60 -19.60 18.14
C LEU A 160 -41.00 -21.00 18.29
N LYS A 161 -39.79 -21.23 17.76
CA LYS A 161 -39.07 -22.51 17.97
C LYS A 161 -38.61 -22.67 19.42
N ARG A 162 -38.31 -21.57 20.11
CA ARG A 162 -37.88 -21.57 21.52
C ARG A 162 -39.04 -21.82 22.48
N GLY A 163 -40.24 -21.33 22.18
CA GLY A 163 -41.43 -21.56 23.01
C GLY A 163 -42.75 -21.31 22.26
N ILE A 164 -43.67 -22.28 22.35
CA ILE A 164 -44.98 -22.24 21.67
C ILE A 164 -46.08 -21.63 22.55
N ASP A 165 -45.97 -21.75 23.88
CA ASP A 165 -47.04 -21.35 24.81
C ASP A 165 -46.99 -19.87 25.23
N ASP A 166 -45.83 -19.20 25.13
CA ASP A 166 -45.67 -17.78 25.43
C ASP A 166 -44.58 -17.15 24.53
N VAL A 167 -45.01 -16.49 23.46
CA VAL A 167 -44.10 -15.94 22.44
C VAL A 167 -43.53 -14.62 22.95
N SER A 168 -42.41 -14.72 23.65
CA SER A 168 -41.55 -13.59 24.01
C SER A 168 -40.37 -13.51 23.05
N LEU A 169 -40.02 -12.30 22.58
CA LEU A 169 -38.83 -12.09 21.75
C LEU A 169 -37.65 -11.72 22.65
N THR A 170 -36.55 -12.44 22.55
CA THR A 170 -35.30 -12.18 23.28
C THR A 170 -34.17 -11.85 22.30
N GLU A 171 -33.09 -11.24 22.80
CA GLU A 171 -31.93 -10.85 21.97
C GLU A 171 -31.34 -12.06 21.21
N ASP A 172 -31.35 -13.24 21.83
CA ASP A 172 -30.86 -14.49 21.21
C ASP A 172 -31.71 -14.96 20.02
N ASP A 173 -32.94 -14.47 19.89
CA ASP A 173 -33.81 -14.81 18.77
C ASP A 173 -33.59 -13.87 17.58
N LEU A 174 -32.93 -12.72 17.77
CA LEU A 174 -32.82 -11.67 16.77
C LEU A 174 -31.75 -12.00 15.72
N GLU A 175 -32.16 -11.89 14.45
CA GLU A 175 -31.24 -11.92 13.31
C GLU A 175 -31.29 -10.60 12.56
N VAL A 176 -30.14 -10.17 12.04
CA VAL A 176 -29.96 -8.95 11.26
C VAL A 176 -29.44 -9.27 9.86
N TYR A 177 -29.89 -8.52 8.86
CA TYR A 177 -29.34 -8.58 7.51
C TYR A 177 -27.89 -8.09 7.50
N GLU A 178 -27.02 -8.77 6.77
CA GLU A 178 -25.71 -8.21 6.45
C GLU A 178 -25.85 -7.05 5.46
N THR A 179 -24.88 -6.12 5.45
CA THR A 179 -24.90 -4.97 4.53
C THR A 179 -23.62 -4.87 3.70
N GLU A 180 -23.75 -4.55 2.41
CA GLU A 180 -22.60 -4.37 1.51
C GLU A 180 -21.90 -3.03 1.78
N GLN A 181 -20.57 -2.95 1.60
CA GLN A 181 -19.80 -1.74 1.89
C GLN A 181 -18.86 -1.31 0.76
N HIS A 182 -18.84 0.00 0.50
CA HIS A 182 -18.00 0.68 -0.49
C HIS A 182 -17.30 1.89 0.20
N ALA A 183 -16.05 2.27 -0.14
CA ALA A 183 -15.33 3.48 0.40
C ALA A 183 -14.37 4.30 -0.56
N SER A 184 -14.63 5.54 -1.04
CA SER A 184 -13.89 6.23 -2.16
C SER A 184 -12.97 7.33 -1.69
N CYS A 185 -11.89 7.50 -2.46
CA CYS A 185 -11.10 8.72 -2.52
C CYS A 185 -11.56 9.60 -3.69
N ALA A 186 -11.71 10.90 -3.42
CA ALA A 186 -11.89 11.93 -4.42
C ALA A 186 -10.57 12.19 -5.17
N THR A 187 -10.59 12.04 -6.50
CA THR A 187 -9.51 12.53 -7.35
C THR A 187 -9.84 13.96 -7.76
N VAL A 188 -9.10 14.94 -7.25
CA VAL A 188 -9.12 16.31 -7.81
C VAL A 188 -8.17 16.33 -9.02
N LEU A 189 -8.70 16.74 -10.17
CA LEU A 189 -7.98 16.97 -11.44
C LEU A 189 -7.20 18.29 -11.41
#